data_AF-A0A1B3N4A1-F1
#
_entry.id   AF-A0A1B3N4A1-F1
#
_cell.length_a   1.000
_cell.length_b   1.000
_cell.length_c   1.000
_cell.angle_alpha   90.00
_cell.angle_beta   90.00
_cell.angle_gamma   90.00
#
_symmetry.space_group_name_H-M   'P 1'
#
loop_
_entity.id
_entity.type
_entity.pdbx_description
1 polymer ?
#
loop_
_entity_poly.entity_id
_entity_poly.type
_entity_poly.pdbx_seq_one_letter_code
_entity_poly.pdbx_strand_id
1 'polypeptide(L)' 'MRSTSDSVSVRLYLLDGDVEGGATSSLFYGPLAEALHIAAQQSAEVQEGLYIATDNDVVAYLDLIEE' A
#
# COMPACT_ATOMS: atom_id res chain seq x y z
N MET A 1 10.21 -20.69 9.26
CA MET A 1 9.35 -20.66 8.06
C MET A 1 8.72 -19.28 7.97
N ARG A 2 9.41 -18.30 7.36
CA ARG A 2 9.13 -16.85 7.47
C ARG A 2 9.09 -16.17 6.09
N SER A 3 8.39 -16.74 5.09
CA SER A 3 8.59 -16.32 3.69
C SER A 3 7.35 -16.25 2.79
N THR A 4 6.15 -16.59 3.27
CA THR A 4 4.95 -16.51 2.41
C THR A 4 4.43 -15.09 2.27
N SER A 5 4.37 -14.30 3.35
CA SER A 5 3.78 -12.95 3.29
C SER A 5 4.62 -11.93 2.50
N ASP A 6 5.95 -12.07 2.54
CA ASP A 6 6.91 -11.15 1.93
C ASP A 6 6.85 -11.16 0.38
N SER A 7 6.56 -12.33 -0.19
CA SER A 7 6.54 -12.58 -1.63
C SER A 7 5.14 -12.47 -2.26
N VAL A 8 4.11 -12.14 -1.46
CA VAL A 8 2.76 -11.89 -1.99
C VAL A 8 2.82 -10.67 -2.89
N SER A 9 2.31 -10.82 -4.11
CA SER A 9 2.16 -9.72 -5.04
C SER A 9 1.02 -8.81 -4.58
N VAL A 10 1.34 -7.56 -4.33
CA VAL A 10 0.42 -6.51 -3.91
C VAL A 10 0.54 -5.30 -4.82
N ARG A 11 -0.51 -4.50 -4.84
CA ARG A 11 -0.51 -3.17 -5.46
C ARG A 11 -0.49 -2.11 -4.36
N LEU A 12 0.54 -1.28 -4.37
CA LEU A 12 0.58 -0.05 -3.59
C LEU A 12 -0.02 1.08 -4.42
N TYR A 13 -0.98 1.80 -3.86
CA TYR A 13 -1.55 2.98 -4.50
C TYR A 13 -1.91 4.04 -3.46
N LEU A 14 -1.91 5.29 -3.91
CA LEU A 14 -2.43 6.43 -3.15
C LEU A 14 -3.89 6.63 -3.54
N LEU A 15 -4.76 6.69 -2.54
CA LEU A 15 -6.15 7.11 -2.73
C LEU A 15 -6.24 8.62 -2.48
N ASP A 16 -6.34 9.39 -3.56
CA ASP A 16 -6.55 10.83 -3.44
C ASP A 16 -8.04 11.11 -3.22
N GLY A 17 -8.38 11.45 -1.98
CA GLY A 17 -9.76 11.67 -1.54
C GLY A 17 -10.36 13.01 -1.99
N ASP A 18 -9.58 13.89 -2.63
CA ASP A 18 -10.03 15.23 -3.04
C ASP A 18 -10.72 15.21 -4.42
N VAL A 19 -10.43 14.21 -5.25
CA VAL A 19 -11.05 14.07 -6.57
C VAL A 19 -12.41 13.37 -6.43
N GLU A 20 -13.51 14.08 -6.76
CA GLU A 20 -14.86 13.51 -6.92
C GLU A 20 -14.86 12.41 -8.02
N GLY A 21 -14.42 11.22 -7.66
CA GLY A 21 -14.12 10.13 -8.59
C GLY A 21 -13.11 9.10 -8.07
N GLY A 22 -12.44 9.34 -6.94
CA GLY A 22 -11.54 8.36 -6.32
C GLY A 22 -10.38 7.96 -7.23
N ALA A 23 -9.61 8.94 -7.69
CA ALA A 23 -8.44 8.65 -8.50
C ALA A 23 -7.41 7.89 -7.64
N THR A 24 -7.15 6.64 -8.01
CA THR A 24 -6.09 5.84 -7.38
C THR A 24 -4.82 5.97 -8.19
N SER A 25 -3.78 6.55 -7.59
CA SER A 25 -2.48 6.63 -8.22
C SER A 25 -1.68 5.38 -7.88
N SER A 26 -1.53 4.48 -8.86
CA SER A 26 -0.75 3.25 -8.69
C SER A 26 0.74 3.59 -8.57
N LEU A 27 1.32 3.35 -7.41
CA LEU A 27 2.71 3.65 -7.11
C LEU A 27 3.63 2.45 -7.40
N PHE A 28 3.18 1.24 -7.05
CA PHE A 28 3.97 0.03 -7.22
C PHE A 28 3.10 -1.22 -7.34
N TYR A 29 3.62 -2.23 -8.04
CA TYR A 29 3.04 -3.57 -8.10
C TYR A 29 4.14 -4.62 -8.03
N GLY A 30 4.13 -5.45 -6.99
CA GLY A 30 5.22 -6.37 -6.71
C GLY A 30 5.13 -6.96 -5.30
N PRO A 31 6.23 -7.48 -4.74
CA PRO A 31 6.20 -8.12 -3.42
C PRO A 31 5.83 -7.13 -2.31
N LEU A 32 5.08 -7.61 -1.31
CA LEU A 32 4.66 -6.83 -0.14
C LEU A 32 5.83 -6.13 0.55
N ALA A 33 6.97 -6.80 0.67
CA ALA A 33 8.16 -6.23 1.29
C ALA A 33 8.63 -4.93 0.62
N GLU A 34 8.68 -4.93 -0.71
CA GLU A 34 9.08 -3.75 -1.48
C GLU A 34 8.01 -2.67 -1.44
N ALA A 35 6.73 -3.05 -1.51
CA ALA A 35 5.64 -2.10 -1.36
C ALA A 35 5.72 -1.36 -0.02
N LEU A 36 6.00 -2.06 1.07
CA LEU A 36 6.20 -1.48 2.41
C LEU A 36 7.45 -0.61 2.47
N HIS A 37 8.54 -1.05 1.85
CA HIS A 37 9.77 -0.26 1.78
C HIS A 37 9.55 1.07 1.04
N ILE A 38 8.80 1.05 -0.06
CA ILE A 38 8.45 2.24 -0.83
C ILE A 38 7.50 3.13 -0.02
N ALA A 39 6.47 2.56 0.60
CA ALA A 39 5.52 3.30 1.43
C ALA A 39 6.21 4.03 2.59
N ALA A 40 7.15 3.36 3.27
CA ALA A 40 7.95 3.93 4.35
C ALA A 40 8.84 5.11 3.92
N GLN A 41 9.20 5.21 2.64
CA GLN A 41 9.97 6.34 2.10
C GLN A 41 9.11 7.56 1.76
N GLN A 42 7.79 7.41 1.71
CA GLN A 42 6.88 8.53 1.42
C GLN A 42 6.73 9.45 2.63
N SER A 43 6.30 10.69 2.37
CA SER A 43 5.91 11.65 3.41
C SER A 43 4.72 11.16 4.23
N ALA A 44 4.60 11.61 5.48
CA ALA A 44 3.49 11.25 6.37
C ALA A 44 2.11 11.50 5.73
N GLU A 45 1.93 12.67 5.11
CA GLU A 45 0.69 13.03 4.38
C GLU A 45 0.31 12.01 3.29
N VAL A 46 1.30 11.45 2.61
CA VAL A 46 1.08 10.45 1.56
C VAL A 46 0.78 9.11 2.21
N GLN A 47 1.54 8.73 3.25
CA GLN A 47 1.34 7.49 3.99
C GLN A 47 -0.08 7.35 4.54
N GLU A 48 -0.69 8.45 5.00
CA GLU A 48 -2.09 8.51 5.43
C GLU A 48 -3.09 8.12 4.32
N GLY A 49 -2.75 8.36 3.06
CA GLY A 49 -3.55 7.97 1.89
C GLY A 49 -3.10 6.70 1.18
N LEU A 50 -2.07 6.00 1.68
CA LEU A 50 -1.55 4.79 1.04
C LEU A 50 -2.40 3.56 1.38
N TYR A 51 -2.71 2.79 0.35
CA TYR A 51 -3.40 1.52 0.45
C TYR A 51 -2.63 0.41 -0.25
N ILE A 52 -2.71 -0.79 0.33
CA ILE A 52 -2.12 -2.02 -0.16
C ILE A 52 -3.26 -2.94 -0.55
N ALA A 53 -3.43 -3.16 -1.85
CA ALA A 53 -4.35 -4.15 -2.38
C ALA A 53 -3.63 -5.47 -2.66
N THR A 54 -4.12 -6.54 -2.07
CA THR A 54 -3.83 -7.91 -2.46
C THR A 54 -4.92 -8.42 -3.42
N ASP A 55 -4.82 -9.67 -3.86
CA ASP A 55 -5.83 -10.28 -4.73
C ASP A 55 -7.22 -10.40 -4.06
N ASN A 56 -7.28 -10.47 -2.73
CA ASN A 56 -8.51 -10.73 -1.99
C ASN A 56 -8.90 -9.63 -1.00
N ASP A 57 -8.01 -8.66 -0.76
CA ASP A 57 -8.17 -7.71 0.34
C ASP A 57 -7.49 -6.37 0.04
N VAL A 58 -7.96 -5.31 0.69
CA VAL A 58 -7.40 -3.96 0.60
C VAL A 58 -7.29 -3.39 2.00
N VAL A 59 -6.06 -3.06 2.40
CA VAL A 59 -5.74 -2.55 3.74
C VAL A 59 -5.00 -1.22 3.64
N ALA A 60 -5.24 -0.31 4.58
CA ALA A 60 -4.47 0.93 4.66
C ALA A 60 -3.04 0.63 5.14
N TYR A 61 -2.05 1.33 4.59
CA TYR A 61 -0.65 1.12 4.95
C TYR A 61 -0.41 1.36 6.45
N LEU A 62 -0.97 2.43 7.01
CA LEU A 62 -0.83 2.76 8.44
C LEU A 62 -1.42 1.67 9.33
N ASP A 63 -2.64 1.22 9.03
CA ASP A 63 -3.30 0.14 9.76
C ASP A 63 -2.46 -1.15 9.78
N LEU A 64 -1.79 -1.47 8.66
CA LEU A 64 -0.93 -2.65 8.56
C LEU A 64 0.36 -2.55 9.41
N ILE A 65 0.97 -1.36 9.54
CA ILE A 65 2.21 -1.18 10.31
C ILE A 65 1.97 -0.87 11.80
N GLU A 66 0.75 -0.48 12.16
CA GLU A 66 0.35 -0.20 13.54
C GLU A 66 -0.12 -1.46 14.31
N GLU A 67 -0.30 -2.60 13.64
CA GLU A 67 -0.60 -3.93 14.23
C GLU A 67 0.66 -4.69 14.69
#